data_AF-A0A937QTR4-F1
#
_entry.id   AF-A0A937QTR4-F1
#
_cell.length_a   1.000
_cell.length_b   1.000
_cell.length_c   1.000
_cell.angle_alpha   90.00
_cell.angle_beta   90.00
_cell.angle_gamma   90.00
#
_symmetry.space_group_name_H-M   'P 1'
#
loop_
_entity.id
_entity.type
_entity.pdbx_description
1 polymer ?
#
loop_
_entity_poly.entity_id
_entity_poly.type
_entity_poly.pdbx_seq_one_letter_code
_entity_poly.pdbx_strand_id
1 'polypeptide(L)'
;MMGYTLFDDNGTRLWSLDGAIRDHADGVAFVKLRDDLELRLLCAASDEGLFFTDTNGNILTHHYIGHGQNPATANFRDDLSGLESVSINFWNNQGIIHYYDAEGNIYYDFEPCQYGSMCLPVNWTGRSEEFFVHNPNVIEGGMYDGWGRKAVVFPDDGHPDMCNAVLDLTGDCRDEVVVWDPHEIWVYTQSDNPRTGRLYRPQRNPMYNYSNYQATVSLPGWSH
;
A
#
# COMPACT_ATOMS: atom_id res chain seq x y z
N MET A 1 2.86 -11.18 -13.76
CA MET A 1 3.87 -11.50 -12.74
C MET A 1 3.28 -12.52 -11.78
N MET A 2 4.03 -13.55 -11.39
CA MET A 2 3.63 -14.51 -10.35
C MET A 2 4.83 -14.81 -9.46
N GLY A 3 4.77 -14.37 -8.19
CA GLY A 3 5.92 -14.44 -7.29
C GLY A 3 7.12 -13.72 -7.90
N TYR A 4 8.19 -14.46 -8.17
CA TYR A 4 9.44 -13.98 -8.79
C TYR A 4 9.56 -14.22 -10.30
N THR A 5 8.52 -14.76 -10.92
CA THR A 5 8.55 -15.11 -12.34
C THR A 5 7.63 -14.22 -13.17
N LEU A 6 8.18 -13.63 -14.23
CA LEU A 6 7.41 -12.91 -15.23
C LEU A 6 7.05 -13.84 -16.40
N PHE A 7 5.77 -13.83 -16.74
CA PHE A 7 5.21 -14.52 -17.89
C PHE A 7 4.64 -13.52 -18.89
N ASP A 8 4.73 -13.84 -20.17
CA ASP A 8 4.04 -13.15 -21.26
C ASP A 8 2.55 -13.52 -21.28
N ASP A 9 1.75 -12.82 -22.07
CA ASP A 9 0.30 -13.02 -22.19
C ASP A 9 -0.09 -14.44 -22.67
N ASN A 10 0.81 -15.12 -23.39
CA ASN A 10 0.68 -16.48 -23.87
C ASN A 10 1.21 -17.56 -22.89
N GLY A 11 1.65 -17.17 -21.70
CA GLY A 11 2.19 -18.06 -20.67
C GLY A 11 3.66 -18.43 -20.84
N THR A 12 4.37 -17.85 -21.81
CA THR A 12 5.83 -18.01 -21.95
C THR A 12 6.55 -17.35 -20.78
N ARG A 13 7.45 -18.07 -20.12
CA ARG A 13 8.31 -17.49 -19.08
C ARG A 13 9.34 -16.57 -19.73
N LEU A 14 9.31 -15.28 -19.36
CA LEU A 14 10.27 -14.27 -19.81
C LEU A 14 11.56 -14.33 -18.98
N TRP A 15 11.42 -14.28 -17.65
CA TRP A 15 12.53 -14.40 -16.70
C TRP A 15 12.01 -14.83 -15.32
N SER A 16 12.93 -15.23 -14.42
CA SER A 16 12.62 -15.60 -13.03
C SER A 16 13.77 -15.24 -12.10
N LEU A 17 13.43 -14.78 -10.90
CA LEU A 17 14.35 -14.55 -9.79
C LEU A 17 14.37 -15.68 -8.75
N ASP A 18 13.68 -16.81 -8.99
CA ASP A 18 13.62 -17.95 -8.05
C ASP A 18 14.99 -18.55 -7.70
N GLY A 19 16.00 -18.33 -8.55
CA GLY A 19 17.38 -18.76 -8.30
C GLY A 19 18.22 -17.76 -7.49
N ALA A 20 17.77 -16.51 -7.38
CA ALA A 20 18.48 -15.41 -6.75
C ALA A 20 17.88 -15.03 -5.40
N ILE A 21 16.55 -15.05 -5.28
CA ILE A 21 15.80 -14.75 -4.06
C ILE A 21 15.29 -16.06 -3.47
N ARG A 22 15.59 -16.33 -2.19
CA ARG A 22 15.38 -17.66 -1.61
C ARG A 22 14.06 -17.83 -0.88
N ASP A 23 13.53 -16.77 -0.30
CA ASP A 23 12.25 -16.79 0.41
C ASP A 23 11.09 -16.39 -0.51
N HIS A 24 9.84 -16.55 -0.07
CA HIS A 24 8.63 -16.29 -0.85
C HIS A 24 8.33 -14.79 -1.06
N ALA A 25 7.61 -14.49 -2.15
CA ALA A 25 7.11 -13.15 -2.41
C ALA A 25 5.75 -12.97 -1.75
N ASP A 26 5.62 -11.90 -0.98
CA ASP A 26 4.41 -11.54 -0.23
C ASP A 26 3.56 -10.47 -0.90
N GLY A 27 4.13 -9.77 -1.89
CA GLY A 27 3.41 -8.75 -2.63
C GLY A 27 4.25 -8.25 -3.79
N VAL A 28 3.68 -8.25 -4.99
CA VAL A 28 4.35 -7.80 -6.20
C VAL A 28 3.48 -6.88 -7.03
N ALA A 29 4.06 -5.79 -7.52
CA ALA A 29 3.41 -4.90 -8.46
C ALA A 29 4.41 -4.31 -9.45
N PHE A 30 4.02 -4.24 -10.72
CA PHE A 30 4.69 -3.34 -11.65
C PHE A 30 4.08 -1.95 -11.52
N VAL A 31 4.91 -0.97 -11.21
CA VAL A 31 4.47 0.41 -10.99
C VAL A 31 5.39 1.38 -11.70
N LYS A 32 4.81 2.40 -12.32
CA LYS A 32 5.55 3.55 -12.84
C LYS A 32 5.59 4.61 -11.75
N LEU A 33 6.68 4.63 -10.98
CA LEU A 33 6.80 5.48 -9.79
C LEU A 33 6.98 6.96 -10.14
N ARG A 34 7.50 7.28 -11.32
CA ARG A 34 7.61 8.66 -11.80
C ARG A 34 7.59 8.69 -13.33
N ASP A 35 7.15 9.79 -13.92
CA ASP A 35 6.94 9.89 -15.38
C ASP A 35 8.21 9.68 -16.22
N ASP A 36 9.37 10.12 -15.72
CA ASP A 36 10.69 9.96 -16.33
C ASP A 36 11.38 8.63 -15.99
N LEU A 37 10.82 7.84 -15.07
CA LEU A 37 11.31 6.51 -14.73
C LEU A 37 10.61 5.44 -15.57
N GLU A 38 11.38 4.43 -15.96
CA GLU A 38 10.83 3.20 -16.53
C GLU A 38 9.96 2.45 -15.51
N LEU A 39 9.10 1.58 -16.01
CA LEU A 39 8.28 0.70 -15.17
C LEU A 39 9.18 -0.19 -14.30
N ARG A 40 8.87 -0.30 -13.01
CA ARG A 40 9.64 -1.12 -12.07
C ARG A 40 8.76 -2.15 -11.40
N LEU A 41 9.33 -3.32 -11.11
CA LEU A 41 8.72 -4.25 -10.17
C LEU A 41 9.05 -3.76 -8.75
N LEU A 42 8.03 -3.58 -7.91
CA LEU A 42 8.13 -3.56 -6.46
C LEU A 42 7.86 -4.98 -5.95
N CYS A 43 8.73 -5.52 -5.10
CA CYS A 43 8.57 -6.84 -4.52
C CYS A 43 8.86 -6.83 -3.01
N ALA A 44 7.84 -7.12 -2.20
CA ALA A 44 8.02 -7.54 -0.82
C ALA A 44 8.31 -9.05 -0.80
N ALA A 45 9.46 -9.43 -0.24
CA ALA A 45 10.09 -10.71 -0.44
C ALA A 45 10.32 -11.47 0.88
N SER A 46 9.36 -11.37 1.82
CA SER A 46 9.46 -12.04 3.12
C SER A 46 10.77 -11.64 3.82
N ASP A 47 11.52 -12.57 4.42
CA ASP A 47 12.80 -12.32 5.11
C ASP A 47 13.91 -11.77 4.19
N GLU A 48 13.74 -11.82 2.87
CA GLU A 48 14.66 -11.17 1.92
C GLU A 48 14.42 -9.65 1.86
N GLY A 49 13.40 -9.13 2.56
CA GLY A 49 13.10 -7.70 2.66
C GLY A 49 12.30 -7.19 1.48
N LEU A 50 12.71 -6.05 0.91
CA LEU A 50 12.02 -5.40 -0.19
C LEU A 50 13.01 -4.97 -1.26
N PHE A 51 12.66 -5.23 -2.52
CA PHE A 51 13.52 -4.84 -3.63
C PHE A 51 12.73 -4.30 -4.81
N PHE A 52 13.45 -3.58 -5.66
CA PHE A 52 12.97 -3.06 -6.93
C PHE A 52 13.75 -3.67 -8.09
N THR A 53 13.08 -3.96 -9.20
CA THR A 53 13.73 -4.41 -10.44
C THR A 53 13.30 -3.57 -11.63
N ASP A 54 14.10 -3.59 -12.69
CA ASP A 54 13.61 -3.20 -14.01
C ASP A 54 12.67 -4.28 -14.61
N THR A 55 12.13 -4.04 -15.79
CA THR A 55 11.25 -4.99 -16.50
C THR A 55 11.95 -6.24 -17.02
N ASN A 56 13.28 -6.29 -16.97
CA ASN A 56 14.09 -7.44 -17.39
C ASN A 56 14.50 -8.33 -16.19
N GLY A 57 14.07 -7.97 -14.97
CA GLY A 57 14.41 -8.69 -13.76
C GLY A 57 15.78 -8.31 -13.18
N ASN A 58 16.40 -7.23 -13.63
CA ASN A 58 17.63 -6.74 -12.98
C ASN A 58 17.26 -6.01 -11.68
N ILE A 59 17.76 -6.49 -10.55
CA ILE A 59 17.57 -5.83 -9.25
C ILE A 59 18.29 -4.48 -9.27
N LEU A 60 17.51 -3.41 -9.10
CA LEU A 60 17.99 -2.03 -9.08
C LEU A 60 18.38 -1.62 -7.66
N THR A 61 17.62 -2.06 -6.67
CA THR A 61 17.83 -1.75 -5.24
C THR A 61 17.24 -2.87 -4.40
N HIS A 62 17.93 -3.26 -3.34
CA HIS A 62 17.52 -4.33 -2.42
C HIS A 62 17.76 -3.89 -0.98
N HIS A 63 16.68 -3.78 -0.21
CA HIS A 63 16.68 -3.44 1.20
C HIS A 63 16.47 -4.67 2.05
N TYR A 64 17.49 -5.05 2.82
CA TYR A 64 17.45 -6.15 3.77
C TYR A 64 16.86 -5.70 5.11
N ILE A 65 15.56 -5.43 5.11
CA ILE A 65 14.83 -4.89 6.27
C ILE A 65 14.28 -5.95 7.22
N GLY A 66 14.53 -7.24 6.96
CA GLY A 66 13.86 -8.35 7.64
C GLY A 66 12.58 -8.74 6.90
N HIS A 67 11.58 -9.29 7.60
CA HIS A 67 10.38 -9.82 6.97
C HIS A 67 9.42 -8.73 6.48
N GLY A 68 9.65 -8.19 5.27
CA GLY A 68 8.84 -7.12 4.68
C GLY A 68 7.58 -7.64 3.97
N GLN A 69 6.41 -7.07 4.30
CA GLN A 69 5.09 -7.46 3.80
C GLN A 69 4.17 -6.26 3.57
N ASN A 70 2.98 -6.53 3.00
CA ASN A 70 1.91 -5.57 2.70
C ASN A 70 2.38 -4.29 1.99
N PRO A 71 3.12 -4.42 0.87
CA PRO A 71 3.59 -3.26 0.15
C PRO A 71 2.41 -2.49 -0.46
N ALA A 72 2.47 -1.17 -0.36
CA ALA A 72 1.56 -0.30 -1.09
C ALA A 72 2.30 0.87 -1.74
N THR A 73 1.78 1.34 -2.87
CA THR A 73 2.29 2.51 -3.59
C THR A 73 1.18 3.52 -3.77
N ALA A 74 1.42 4.77 -3.40
CA ALA A 74 0.48 5.88 -3.54
C ALA A 74 1.25 7.21 -3.54
N ASN A 75 0.55 8.31 -3.79
CA ASN A 75 1.10 9.62 -3.51
C ASN A 75 0.90 9.93 -2.02
N PHE A 76 1.93 9.76 -1.21
CA PHE A 76 1.90 10.06 0.23
C PHE A 76 2.51 11.43 0.54
N ARG A 77 3.29 12.01 -0.38
CA ARG A 77 3.98 13.29 -0.21
C ARG A 77 4.02 14.11 -1.49
N ASP A 78 3.23 15.18 -1.54
CA ASP A 78 3.22 16.10 -2.68
C ASP A 78 4.56 16.84 -2.88
N ASP A 79 5.41 16.88 -1.85
CA ASP A 79 6.72 17.55 -1.90
C ASP A 79 7.86 16.67 -2.42
N LEU A 80 7.62 15.38 -2.59
CA LEU A 80 8.56 14.44 -3.22
C LEU A 80 8.21 14.27 -4.70
N SER A 81 9.21 13.86 -5.49
CA SER A 81 9.04 13.66 -6.92
C SER A 81 8.68 12.23 -7.23
N GLY A 82 7.44 11.99 -7.63
CA GLY A 82 6.92 10.67 -8.02
C GLY A 82 5.94 10.12 -6.98
N LEU A 83 5.83 8.81 -6.92
CA LEU A 83 5.03 8.05 -5.96
C LEU A 83 5.94 7.38 -4.96
N GLU A 84 5.51 7.38 -3.71
CA GLU A 84 6.15 6.64 -2.63
C GLU A 84 5.60 5.24 -2.54
N SER A 85 6.39 4.35 -1.94
CA SER A 85 5.90 3.06 -1.48
C SER A 85 6.04 2.93 0.03
N VAL A 86 5.26 2.06 0.64
CA VAL A 86 5.32 1.72 2.05
C VAL A 86 5.28 0.21 2.22
N SER A 87 6.00 -0.31 3.21
CA SER A 87 5.90 -1.71 3.65
C SER A 87 6.00 -1.79 5.17
N ILE A 88 5.64 -2.94 5.73
CA ILE A 88 5.71 -3.19 7.16
C ILE A 88 6.34 -4.55 7.44
N ASN A 89 7.03 -4.66 8.58
CA ASN A 89 7.60 -5.91 9.02
C ASN A 89 6.61 -6.76 9.81
N PHE A 90 6.55 -8.06 9.48
CA PHE A 90 5.58 -9.00 10.06
C PHE A 90 6.16 -10.06 10.96
N TRP A 91 7.47 -10.35 10.87
CA TRP A 91 8.13 -11.35 11.70
C TRP A 91 9.43 -10.82 12.27
N ASN A 92 9.76 -11.28 13.48
CA ASN A 92 10.92 -10.88 14.29
C ASN A 92 10.96 -9.40 14.68
N ASN A 93 11.13 -8.48 13.73
CA ASN A 93 11.09 -7.02 13.93
C ASN A 93 9.72 -6.43 13.55
N GLN A 94 8.65 -6.98 14.14
CA GLN A 94 7.28 -6.67 13.76
C GLN A 94 6.91 -5.21 13.97
N GLY A 95 6.13 -4.66 13.04
CA GLY A 95 5.52 -3.34 13.18
C GLY A 95 6.37 -2.17 12.72
N ILE A 96 7.63 -2.40 12.33
CA ILE A 96 8.43 -1.35 11.70
C ILE A 96 7.87 -1.08 10.30
N ILE A 97 7.59 0.19 10.02
CA ILE A 97 7.11 0.70 8.74
C ILE A 97 8.26 1.41 8.04
N HIS A 98 8.40 1.12 6.75
CA HIS A 98 9.43 1.66 5.87
C HIS A 98 8.78 2.41 4.72
N TYR A 99 9.15 3.67 4.50
CA TYR A 99 8.75 4.41 3.30
C TYR A 99 9.89 4.50 2.29
N TYR A 100 9.54 4.34 1.01
CA TYR A 100 10.45 4.38 -0.13
C TYR A 100 10.07 5.53 -1.06
N ASP A 101 11.06 6.28 -1.53
CA ASP A 101 10.87 7.27 -2.59
C ASP A 101 10.73 6.59 -3.98
N ALA A 102 10.49 7.38 -5.02
CA ALA A 102 10.31 6.87 -6.39
C ALA A 102 11.56 6.18 -6.97
N GLU A 103 12.73 6.51 -6.44
CA GLU A 103 14.01 5.90 -6.75
C GLU A 103 14.16 4.53 -6.08
N GLY A 104 13.35 4.27 -5.05
CA GLY A 104 13.36 3.06 -4.25
C GLY A 104 14.24 3.17 -3.02
N ASN A 105 14.67 4.35 -2.59
CA ASN A 105 15.44 4.54 -1.36
C ASN A 105 14.51 4.69 -0.16
N ILE A 106 14.90 4.14 0.99
CA ILE A 106 14.20 4.42 2.25
C ILE A 106 14.45 5.87 2.65
N TYR A 107 13.38 6.65 2.84
CA TYR A 107 13.49 8.04 3.29
C TYR A 107 13.05 8.24 4.75
N TYR A 108 12.25 7.32 5.30
CA TYR A 108 11.78 7.40 6.67
C TYR A 108 11.31 6.03 7.18
N ASP A 109 11.61 5.77 8.45
CA ASP A 109 11.18 4.58 9.17
C ASP A 109 10.52 5.00 10.49
N PHE A 110 9.49 4.26 10.91
CA PHE A 110 8.88 4.44 12.22
C PHE A 110 8.15 3.16 12.66
N GLU A 111 7.76 3.09 13.93
CA GLU A 111 7.10 1.91 14.52
C GLU A 111 5.86 2.37 15.30
N PRO A 112 4.64 2.25 14.75
CA PRO A 112 3.42 2.63 15.47
C PRO A 112 3.06 1.67 16.62
N CYS A 113 3.37 0.39 16.48
CA CYS A 113 3.09 -0.68 17.44
C CYS A 113 3.91 -1.95 17.09
N GLN A 114 3.99 -2.93 18.00
CA GLN A 114 4.81 -4.14 17.85
C GLN A 114 4.09 -5.30 17.15
N TYR A 115 3.36 -5.04 16.06
CA TYR A 115 2.72 -6.09 15.25
C TYR A 115 2.57 -5.67 13.79
N GLY A 116 2.51 -6.66 12.91
CA GLY A 116 2.23 -6.45 11.49
C GLY A 116 0.78 -6.03 11.26
N SER A 117 0.55 -5.19 10.25
CA SER A 117 -0.79 -4.76 9.87
C SER A 117 -0.87 -4.43 8.38
N MET A 118 -2.03 -3.98 7.92
CA MET A 118 -2.19 -3.56 6.53
C MET A 118 -1.58 -2.18 6.31
N CYS A 119 -1.29 -1.84 5.06
CA CYS A 119 -0.86 -0.50 4.64
C CYS A 119 -1.73 -0.02 3.46
N LEU A 120 -3.04 -0.22 3.54
CA LEU A 120 -3.96 0.07 2.42
C LEU A 120 -4.08 1.58 2.20
N PRO A 121 -3.74 2.13 1.01
CA PRO A 121 -3.92 3.55 0.71
C PRO A 121 -5.38 3.99 0.83
N VAL A 122 -5.59 5.23 1.28
CA VAL A 122 -6.89 5.86 1.52
C VAL A 122 -6.88 7.30 0.99
N ASN A 123 -7.71 7.58 -0.01
CA ASN A 123 -8.07 8.91 -0.45
C ASN A 123 -9.16 9.46 0.49
N TRP A 124 -8.76 9.83 1.71
CA TRP A 124 -9.69 10.31 2.73
C TRP A 124 -10.07 11.78 2.53
N THR A 125 -9.14 12.59 2.00
CA THR A 125 -9.28 14.05 1.96
C THR A 125 -9.83 14.56 0.62
N GLY A 126 -9.69 13.78 -0.46
CA GLY A 126 -9.93 14.22 -1.83
C GLY A 126 -8.83 15.11 -2.40
N ARG A 127 -7.70 15.25 -1.70
CA ARG A 127 -6.46 15.88 -2.20
C ARG A 127 -5.52 14.81 -2.75
N SER A 128 -4.47 15.24 -3.42
CA SER A 128 -3.48 14.35 -4.04
C SER A 128 -2.73 13.49 -3.02
N GLU A 129 -2.43 13.99 -1.83
CA GLU A 129 -1.86 13.19 -0.75
C GLU A 129 -2.90 12.23 -0.16
N GLU A 130 -2.60 10.94 -0.27
CA GLU A 130 -3.34 9.86 0.38
C GLU A 130 -2.75 9.55 1.77
N PHE A 131 -3.54 8.85 2.58
CA PHE A 131 -3.06 8.18 3.78
C PHE A 131 -2.93 6.69 3.50
N PHE A 132 -2.45 5.90 4.47
CA PHE A 132 -2.81 4.49 4.53
C PHE A 132 -3.50 4.18 5.85
N VAL A 133 -4.45 3.25 5.85
CA VAL A 133 -5.03 2.71 7.09
C VAL A 133 -4.17 1.55 7.57
N HIS A 134 -3.75 1.65 8.84
CA HIS A 134 -2.99 0.61 9.51
C HIS A 134 -3.94 -0.49 10.00
N ASN A 135 -4.75 -0.16 11.01
CA ASN A 135 -5.88 -0.95 11.49
C ASN A 135 -6.88 -0.02 12.20
N PRO A 136 -8.11 -0.47 12.51
CA PRO A 136 -9.12 0.38 13.11
C PRO A 136 -9.06 0.49 14.65
N ASN A 137 -8.11 -0.15 15.33
CA ASN A 137 -8.01 -0.08 16.78
C ASN A 137 -7.96 1.38 17.29
N VAL A 138 -8.76 1.67 18.32
CA VAL A 138 -9.00 3.03 18.83
C VAL A 138 -7.80 3.65 19.55
N ILE A 139 -6.82 2.84 19.97
CA ILE A 139 -5.61 3.30 20.67
C ILE A 139 -4.41 3.29 19.72
N GLU A 140 -4.14 2.13 19.13
CA GLU A 140 -2.90 1.86 18.39
C GLU A 140 -3.04 2.09 16.89
N GLY A 141 -4.24 1.88 16.35
CA GLY A 141 -4.57 1.99 14.94
C GLY A 141 -4.70 3.42 14.42
N GLY A 142 -5.45 3.59 13.33
CA GLY A 142 -5.64 4.84 12.62
C GLY A 142 -5.06 4.85 11.22
N MET A 143 -5.12 6.03 10.59
CA MET A 143 -4.54 6.28 9.27
C MET A 143 -3.30 7.16 9.41
N TYR A 144 -2.26 6.83 8.64
CA TYR A 144 -0.97 7.51 8.68
C TYR A 144 -0.70 8.24 7.36
N ASP A 145 -0.08 9.42 7.46
CA ASP A 145 0.38 10.20 6.31
C ASP A 145 1.80 9.84 5.88
N GLY A 146 2.30 10.40 4.77
CA GLY A 146 3.66 10.14 4.28
C GLY A 146 4.82 10.61 5.17
N TRP A 147 4.51 11.24 6.31
CA TRP A 147 5.46 11.67 7.32
C TRP A 147 5.48 10.74 8.55
N GLY A 148 4.71 9.65 8.51
CA GLY A 148 4.56 8.70 9.61
C GLY A 148 3.74 9.22 10.78
N ARG A 149 2.89 10.24 10.57
CA ARG A 149 2.03 10.79 11.62
C ARG A 149 0.65 10.14 11.55
N LYS A 150 0.07 9.78 12.69
CA LYS A 150 -1.33 9.35 12.82
C LYS A 150 -2.25 10.54 12.50
N ALA A 151 -2.76 10.60 11.28
CA ALA A 151 -3.53 11.72 10.74
C ALA A 151 -5.03 11.59 10.99
N VAL A 152 -5.55 10.36 11.03
CA VAL A 152 -6.96 10.06 11.32
C VAL A 152 -7.03 8.98 12.39
N VAL A 153 -7.86 9.21 13.40
CA VAL A 153 -8.15 8.24 14.48
C VAL A 153 -9.54 7.67 14.30
N PHE A 154 -9.71 6.39 14.63
CA PHE A 154 -11.04 5.80 14.73
C PHE A 154 -11.69 6.23 16.05
N PRO A 155 -13.00 6.54 16.05
CA PRO A 155 -13.73 6.85 17.27
C PRO A 155 -13.87 5.60 18.15
N ASP A 156 -13.87 5.80 19.47
CA ASP A 156 -14.22 4.74 20.43
C ASP A 156 -15.76 4.63 20.55
N ASP A 157 -16.38 4.13 19.49
CA ASP A 157 -17.84 4.00 19.32
C ASP A 157 -18.34 2.54 19.35
N GLY A 158 -17.42 1.59 19.63
CA GLY A 158 -17.73 0.17 19.79
C GLY A 158 -17.66 -0.66 18.51
N HIS A 159 -17.10 -0.12 17.42
CA HIS A 159 -16.90 -0.86 16.18
C HIS A 159 -15.92 -2.05 16.33
N PRO A 160 -16.01 -3.05 15.43
CA PRO A 160 -15.07 -4.16 15.41
C PRO A 160 -13.71 -3.75 14.83
N ASP A 161 -12.62 -4.30 15.37
CA ASP A 161 -11.26 -4.00 14.92
C ASP A 161 -10.46 -5.17 14.33
N MET A 162 -11.13 -6.31 14.07
CA MET A 162 -10.49 -7.53 13.58
C MET A 162 -9.98 -7.42 12.13
N CYS A 163 -10.72 -6.77 11.25
CA CYS A 163 -10.37 -6.65 9.82
C CYS A 163 -10.79 -5.29 9.26
N ASN A 164 -10.09 -4.84 8.20
CA ASN A 164 -10.43 -3.63 7.47
C ASN A 164 -10.16 -3.72 5.96
N ALA A 165 -10.88 -2.89 5.20
CA ALA A 165 -10.72 -2.71 3.75
C ALA A 165 -11.00 -1.25 3.38
N VAL A 166 -10.47 -0.81 2.23
CA VAL A 166 -10.65 0.55 1.72
C VAL A 166 -11.38 0.48 0.38
N LEU A 167 -12.52 1.16 0.26
CA LEU A 167 -13.43 1.04 -0.88
C LEU A 167 -14.12 2.39 -1.17
N ASP A 168 -14.25 2.76 -2.46
CA ASP A 168 -15.16 3.82 -2.93
C ASP A 168 -16.57 3.21 -3.03
N LEU A 169 -17.41 3.42 -2.01
CA LEU A 169 -18.73 2.78 -1.89
C LEU A 169 -19.89 3.75 -2.10
N THR A 170 -19.77 4.98 -1.62
CA THR A 170 -20.91 5.91 -1.60
C THR A 170 -20.50 7.39 -1.63
N GLY A 171 -21.40 8.22 -2.16
CA GLY A 171 -21.24 9.67 -2.16
C GLY A 171 -20.31 10.17 -3.27
N ASP A 172 -19.20 10.82 -2.91
CA ASP A 172 -18.19 11.29 -3.85
C ASP A 172 -17.13 10.20 -4.18
N CYS A 173 -15.92 10.58 -4.62
CA CYS A 173 -14.88 9.62 -5.03
C CYS A 173 -13.79 9.38 -3.97
N ARG A 174 -13.98 9.90 -2.75
CA ARG A 174 -13.15 9.58 -1.59
C ARG A 174 -13.55 8.22 -1.04
N ASP A 175 -12.60 7.58 -0.37
CA ASP A 175 -12.84 6.22 0.10
C ASP A 175 -13.56 6.17 1.44
N GLU A 176 -14.36 5.13 1.58
CA GLU A 176 -14.77 4.58 2.86
C GLU A 176 -13.72 3.61 3.41
N VAL A 177 -13.67 3.51 4.73
CA VAL A 177 -13.01 2.39 5.42
C VAL A 177 -14.06 1.47 6.00
N VAL A 178 -14.09 0.24 5.51
CA VAL A 178 -14.96 -0.82 6.00
C VAL A 178 -14.21 -1.63 7.04
N VAL A 179 -14.82 -1.82 8.21
CA VAL A 179 -14.25 -2.61 9.32
C VAL A 179 -15.25 -3.68 9.74
N TRP A 180 -14.76 -4.85 10.14
CA TRP A 180 -15.65 -5.95 10.50
C TRP A 180 -15.02 -6.98 11.43
N ASP A 181 -15.91 -7.77 12.03
CA ASP A 181 -15.63 -9.05 12.68
C ASP A 181 -16.67 -10.08 12.19
N PRO A 182 -16.79 -11.28 12.81
CA PRO A 182 -17.82 -12.25 12.41
C PRO A 182 -19.28 -11.85 12.67
N HIS A 183 -19.56 -10.76 13.39
CA HIS A 183 -20.88 -10.38 13.87
C HIS A 183 -21.41 -9.10 13.22
N GLU A 184 -20.53 -8.17 12.86
CA GLU A 184 -20.93 -6.87 12.33
C GLU A 184 -19.94 -6.30 11.32
N ILE A 185 -20.45 -5.40 10.48
CA ILE A 185 -19.70 -4.65 9.48
C ILE A 185 -20.08 -3.18 9.62
N TRP A 186 -19.06 -2.33 9.76
CA TRP A 186 -19.21 -0.90 9.90
C TRP A 186 -18.51 -0.20 8.73
N VAL A 187 -19.04 0.95 8.31
CA VAL A 187 -18.51 1.73 7.19
C VAL A 187 -18.29 3.15 7.66
N TYR A 188 -17.03 3.59 7.65
CA TYR A 188 -16.64 4.96 7.97
C TYR A 188 -16.49 5.77 6.70
N THR A 189 -17.18 6.90 6.65
CA THR A 189 -17.08 7.90 5.58
C THR A 189 -16.85 9.30 6.19
N GLN A 190 -16.46 10.27 5.37
CA GLN A 190 -16.20 11.62 5.83
C GLN A 190 -17.51 12.35 6.16
N SER A 191 -17.51 13.19 7.19
CA SER A 191 -18.70 13.92 7.65
C SER A 191 -19.25 14.93 6.62
N ASP A 192 -18.44 15.28 5.63
CA ASP A 192 -18.79 16.16 4.51
C ASP A 192 -19.03 15.39 3.19
N ASN A 193 -19.22 14.05 3.24
CA ASN A 193 -19.59 13.25 2.07
C ASN A 193 -21.08 13.42 1.71
N PRO A 194 -21.47 13.76 0.46
CA PRO A 194 -20.62 14.06 -0.69
C PRO A 194 -20.09 15.49 -0.72
N ARG A 195 -18.80 15.61 -1.05
CA ARG A 195 -18.10 16.86 -1.30
C ARG A 195 -18.17 17.23 -2.77
N THR A 196 -18.32 18.53 -3.02
CA THR A 196 -18.40 19.08 -4.38
C THR A 196 -17.06 19.62 -4.86
N GLY A 197 -16.93 19.74 -6.19
CA GLY A 197 -15.73 20.25 -6.85
C GLY A 197 -14.83 19.14 -7.39
N ARG A 198 -13.66 19.54 -7.90
CA ARG A 198 -12.65 18.61 -8.41
C ARG A 198 -11.94 17.94 -7.26
N LEU A 199 -12.03 16.62 -7.19
CA LEU A 199 -11.43 15.78 -6.14
C LEU A 199 -10.42 14.82 -6.75
N TYR A 200 -9.40 14.45 -5.97
CA TYR A 200 -8.49 13.38 -6.33
C TYR A 200 -9.29 12.08 -6.44
N ARG A 201 -9.05 11.32 -7.51
CA ARG A 201 -9.74 10.07 -7.83
C ARG A 201 -8.71 9.05 -8.30
N PRO A 202 -8.04 8.35 -7.39
CA PRO A 202 -6.97 7.45 -7.76
C PRO A 202 -7.48 6.26 -8.57
N GLN A 203 -6.62 5.71 -9.42
CA GLN A 203 -6.85 4.45 -10.11
C GLN A 203 -6.19 3.32 -9.33
N ARG A 204 -7.00 2.38 -8.82
CA ARG A 204 -6.54 1.25 -8.01
C ARG A 204 -6.52 -0.08 -8.73
N ASN A 205 -5.91 -1.08 -8.10
CA ASN A 205 -6.05 -2.48 -8.47
C ASN A 205 -7.54 -2.81 -8.72
N PRO A 206 -7.88 -3.51 -9.80
CA PRO A 206 -9.23 -3.98 -10.02
C PRO A 206 -9.70 -4.90 -8.88
N MET A 207 -10.99 -4.86 -8.57
CA MET A 207 -11.58 -5.70 -7.52
C MET A 207 -11.61 -7.20 -7.88
N TYR A 208 -11.51 -7.54 -9.16
CA TYR A 208 -11.34 -8.94 -9.56
C TYR A 208 -9.94 -9.41 -9.13
N ASN A 209 -9.86 -10.58 -8.50
CA ASN A 209 -8.63 -11.13 -7.91
C ASN A 209 -8.07 -10.35 -6.70
N TYR A 210 -8.92 -9.58 -6.02
CA TYR A 210 -8.52 -8.92 -4.77
C TYR A 210 -8.00 -9.94 -3.74
N SER A 211 -6.85 -9.63 -3.14
CA SER A 211 -6.23 -10.41 -2.08
C SER A 211 -5.73 -9.48 -0.97
N ASN A 212 -5.83 -9.91 0.29
CA ASN A 212 -5.21 -9.22 1.42
C ASN A 212 -3.67 -9.35 1.42
N TYR A 213 -3.09 -10.17 0.54
CA TYR A 213 -1.64 -10.31 0.32
C TYR A 213 -1.19 -9.72 -1.02
N GLN A 214 -1.98 -8.85 -1.65
CA GLN A 214 -1.53 -8.19 -2.88
C GLN A 214 -0.70 -6.95 -2.57
N ALA A 215 0.19 -6.57 -3.47
CA ALA A 215 0.69 -5.21 -3.49
C ALA A 215 -0.42 -4.26 -3.93
N THR A 216 -0.73 -3.25 -3.13
CA THR A 216 -1.79 -2.28 -3.44
C THR A 216 -1.19 -1.06 -4.13
N VAL A 217 -1.73 -0.69 -5.29
CA VAL A 217 -1.24 0.41 -6.11
C VAL A 217 -2.37 1.42 -6.27
N SER A 218 -2.07 2.68 -5.94
CA SER A 218 -2.97 3.83 -6.06
C SER A 218 -2.32 4.85 -6.99
N LEU A 219 -2.73 4.86 -8.26
CA LEU A 219 -2.16 5.75 -9.27
C LEU A 219 -2.90 7.09 -9.32
N PRO A 220 -2.21 8.22 -9.58
CA PRO A 220 -2.84 9.53 -9.66
C PRO A 220 -4.00 9.63 -10.63
N GLY A 221 -5.06 10.33 -10.21
CA GLY A 221 -6.21 10.65 -11.03
C GLY A 221 -7.06 11.75 -10.40
N TRP A 222 -7.94 12.37 -11.20
CA TRP A 222 -8.82 13.45 -10.74
C TRP A 222 -10.22 13.25 -11.31
N SER A 223 -11.24 13.62 -10.53
CA SER A 223 -12.60 13.73 -11.02
C SER A 223 -12.69 14.79 -12.13
N HIS A 224 -13.68 14.61 -13.01
CA HIS A 224 -14.03 15.58 -14.03
C HIS A 224 -14.65 16.86 -13.45
#